data_AF-K2D331-F1
#
_entry.id   AF-K2D331-F1
#
_cell.length_a   1.000
_cell.length_b   1.000
_cell.length_c   1.000
_cell.angle_alpha   90.00
_cell.angle_beta   90.00
_cell.angle_gamma   90.00
#
_symmetry.space_group_name_H-M   'P 1'
#
loop_
_entity.id
_entity.type
_entity.pdbx_description
1 polymer ?
#
loop_
_entity_poly.entity_id
_entity_poly.type
_entity_poly.pdbx_seq_one_letter_code
_entity_poly.pdbx_strand_id
1 'polypeptide(L)'
;MIFLHPYEYIYYNELIGGLRGANKNFELDYWGAAYKESAQRVLKNVQGTGINNLKVYACDNQFSVVYYSQFQYELVGRSRDADVIICDTFNEQLRKQTDDAAYQNTFPIVYEIKRENTPIHVIRVSQRLYGQFNY
;
A
#
# COMPACT_ATOMS: atom_id res chain seq x y z
N MET A 1 15.63 -10.25 -12.30
CA MET A 1 15.00 -11.10 -11.25
C MET A 1 15.42 -10.71 -9.84
N ILE A 2 16.71 -10.64 -9.48
CA ILE A 2 17.10 -10.24 -8.10
C ILE A 2 16.56 -8.86 -7.68
N PHE A 3 16.42 -7.93 -8.64
CA PHE A 3 15.87 -6.59 -8.43
C PHE A 3 14.35 -6.55 -8.19
N LEU A 4 13.65 -7.64 -8.52
CA LEU A 4 12.21 -7.79 -8.28
C LEU A 4 11.93 -8.59 -7.01
N HIS A 5 12.92 -9.24 -6.39
CA HIS A 5 12.71 -10.08 -5.21
C HIS A 5 11.98 -9.33 -4.08
N PRO A 6 10.99 -9.94 -3.39
CA PRO A 6 10.47 -11.31 -3.56
C PRO A 6 9.25 -11.39 -4.50
N TYR A 7 9.11 -10.43 -5.43
CA TYR A 7 8.00 -10.31 -6.37
C TYR A 7 8.43 -10.63 -7.80
N GLU A 8 9.21 -11.67 -8.04
CA GLU A 8 9.76 -11.98 -9.37
C GLU A 8 8.69 -12.16 -10.45
N TYR A 9 7.46 -12.52 -10.07
CA TYR A 9 6.34 -12.69 -10.98
C TYR A 9 5.83 -11.38 -11.59
N ILE A 10 6.13 -10.21 -11.00
CA ILE A 10 5.75 -8.92 -11.59
C ILE A 10 6.70 -8.51 -12.73
N TYR A 11 7.47 -9.44 -13.27
CA TYR A 11 8.34 -9.17 -14.41
C TYR A 11 7.52 -8.83 -15.66
N TYR A 12 7.87 -7.71 -16.28
CA TYR A 12 7.41 -7.34 -17.62
C TYR A 12 8.60 -7.28 -18.56
N ASN A 13 8.38 -7.66 -19.81
CA ASN A 13 9.44 -7.67 -20.82
C ASN A 13 9.95 -6.26 -21.14
N GLU A 14 11.17 -6.17 -21.64
CA GLU A 14 11.78 -4.88 -22.01
C GLU A 14 11.08 -4.19 -23.19
N LEU A 15 10.34 -4.92 -24.03
CA LEU A 15 9.62 -4.32 -25.17
C LEU A 15 8.50 -3.38 -24.72
N ILE A 16 7.86 -3.67 -23.58
CA ILE A 16 6.89 -2.75 -22.96
C ILE A 16 7.58 -1.68 -22.08
N GLY A 17 8.91 -1.70 -21.97
CA GLY A 17 9.69 -0.83 -21.09
C GLY A 17 9.81 -1.35 -19.65
N GLY A 18 9.74 -2.66 -19.45
CA GLY A 18 9.86 -3.32 -18.15
C GLY A 18 8.73 -2.96 -17.20
N LEU A 19 8.96 -3.14 -15.89
CA LEU A 19 7.96 -2.88 -14.84
C LEU A 19 7.46 -1.42 -14.88
N ARG A 20 8.36 -0.47 -15.12
CA ARG A 20 8.03 0.96 -15.22
C ARG A 20 7.09 1.26 -16.38
N GLY A 21 7.31 0.61 -17.53
CA GLY A 21 6.46 0.78 -18.70
C GLY A 21 5.06 0.17 -18.52
N ALA A 22 4.97 -0.91 -17.76
CA ALA A 22 3.69 -1.54 -17.41
C ALA A 22 2.86 -0.73 -16.41
N ASN A 23 3.49 -0.02 -15.46
CA ASN A 23 2.81 0.71 -14.35
C ASN A 23 1.75 1.74 -14.78
N LYS A 24 1.80 2.19 -16.04
CA LYS A 24 0.87 3.18 -16.59
C LYS A 24 -0.40 2.56 -17.17
N ASN A 25 -0.36 1.26 -17.45
CA ASN A 25 -1.34 0.59 -18.29
C ASN A 25 -1.95 -0.65 -17.61
N PHE A 26 -1.28 -1.21 -16.60
CA PHE A 26 -1.65 -2.47 -15.98
C PHE A 26 -1.55 -2.43 -14.45
N GLU A 27 -2.37 -3.26 -13.82
CA GLU A 27 -2.19 -3.73 -12.45
C GLU A 27 -0.86 -4.50 -12.35
N LEU A 28 0.08 -4.00 -11.55
CA LEU A 28 1.42 -4.58 -11.46
C LEU A 28 1.50 -5.77 -10.50
N ASP A 29 0.72 -5.73 -9.43
CA ASP A 29 0.71 -6.74 -8.37
C ASP A 29 -0.70 -7.37 -8.26
N TYR A 30 -1.09 -8.12 -9.29
CA TYR A 30 -2.41 -8.75 -9.35
C TYR A 30 -2.68 -9.73 -8.19
N TRP A 31 -1.64 -10.39 -7.66
CA TRP A 31 -1.79 -11.31 -6.51
C TRP A 31 -1.83 -10.57 -5.17
N GLY A 32 -1.56 -9.26 -5.14
CA GLY A 32 -1.52 -8.44 -3.94
C GLY A 32 -0.45 -8.88 -2.94
N ALA A 33 0.69 -9.42 -3.40
CA ALA A 33 1.71 -9.93 -2.49
C ALA A 33 2.37 -8.81 -1.65
N ALA A 34 2.47 -7.60 -2.19
CA ALA A 34 3.05 -6.45 -1.50
C ALA A 34 2.18 -5.91 -0.36
N TYR A 35 0.92 -6.35 -0.22
CA TYR A 35 0.12 -6.09 0.99
C TYR A 35 0.77 -6.66 2.25
N LYS A 36 1.47 -7.80 2.15
CA LYS A 36 2.25 -8.37 3.27
C LYS A 36 3.32 -7.39 3.73
N GLU A 37 4.19 -6.96 2.82
CA GLU A 37 5.28 -6.04 3.13
C GLU A 37 4.74 -4.72 3.67
N SER A 38 3.63 -4.22 3.09
CA SER A 38 2.95 -3.00 3.56
C SER A 38 2.49 -3.14 5.01
N ALA A 39 1.76 -4.21 5.33
CA ALA A 39 1.25 -4.45 6.67
C ALA A 39 2.39 -4.60 7.69
N GLN A 40 3.43 -5.37 7.37
CA GLN A 40 4.57 -5.53 8.27
C GLN A 40 5.33 -4.22 8.49
N ARG A 41 5.43 -3.35 7.47
CA ARG A 41 6.05 -2.03 7.60
C ARG A 41 5.28 -1.10 8.52
N VAL A 42 3.96 -1.02 8.31
CA VAL A 42 3.09 -0.21 9.18
C VAL A 42 3.21 -0.74 10.62
N LEU A 43 3.26 -2.06 10.81
CA LEU A 43 3.30 -2.68 12.14
C LEU A 43 4.59 -2.30 12.85
N LYS A 44 5.72 -2.40 12.15
CA LYS A 44 7.03 -2.03 12.67
C LYS A 44 7.07 -0.57 13.16
N ASN A 45 6.39 0.35 12.47
CA ASN A 45 6.39 1.76 12.85
C ASN A 45 5.50 2.07 14.06
N VAL A 46 4.42 1.32 14.25
CA VAL A 46 3.52 1.52 15.41
C VAL A 46 3.92 0.69 16.62
N GLN A 47 4.75 -0.34 16.45
CA GLN A 47 5.32 -1.12 17.54
C GLN A 47 6.06 -0.22 18.54
N GLY A 48 5.66 -0.27 19.81
CA GLY A 48 6.26 0.52 20.89
C GLY A 48 5.76 1.97 21.02
N THR A 49 4.89 2.43 20.13
CA THR A 49 4.29 3.78 20.21
C THR A 49 3.07 3.87 21.14
N GLY A 50 2.55 2.71 21.59
CA GLY A 50 1.34 2.61 22.42
C GLY A 50 0.03 2.76 21.64
N ILE A 51 0.09 2.85 20.31
CA ILE A 51 -1.11 2.87 19.46
C ILE A 51 -1.73 1.48 19.42
N ASN A 52 -2.91 1.35 20.02
CA ASN A 52 -3.75 0.16 19.94
C ASN A 52 -4.88 0.39 18.92
N ASN A 53 -5.37 -0.69 18.31
CA ASN A 53 -6.50 -0.68 17.36
C ASN A 53 -6.29 0.32 16.21
N LEU A 54 -5.17 0.20 15.50
CA LEU A 54 -4.89 1.05 14.35
C LEU A 54 -5.93 0.78 13.25
N LYS A 55 -6.70 1.82 12.87
CA LYS A 55 -7.69 1.70 11.78
C LYS A 55 -6.99 1.71 10.44
N VAL A 56 -7.07 0.60 9.72
CA VAL A 56 -6.41 0.43 8.43
C VAL A 56 -7.43 0.18 7.34
N TYR A 57 -7.32 0.94 6.27
CA TYR A 57 -8.02 0.69 5.02
C TYR A 57 -7.06 0.08 4.02
N ALA A 58 -7.42 -1.05 3.43
CA ALA A 58 -6.70 -1.65 2.31
C ALA A 58 -7.53 -1.47 1.03
N CYS A 59 -6.90 -1.06 -0.07
CA CYS A 59 -7.62 -0.89 -1.33
C CYS A 59 -8.24 -2.17 -1.89
N ASP A 60 -7.59 -3.32 -1.67
CA ASP A 60 -8.02 -4.62 -2.17
C ASP A 60 -7.85 -5.73 -1.11
N ASN A 61 -6.65 -6.31 -0.97
CA ASN A 61 -6.42 -7.49 -0.13
C ASN A 61 -6.37 -7.21 1.39
N GLN A 62 -7.51 -6.78 1.94
CA GLN A 62 -7.72 -6.42 3.35
C GLN A 62 -7.42 -7.57 4.32
N PHE A 63 -7.73 -8.81 3.94
CA PHE A 63 -7.49 -9.98 4.78
C PHE A 63 -6.00 -10.26 4.96
N SER A 64 -5.19 -10.12 3.90
CA SER A 64 -3.74 -10.23 4.01
C SER A 64 -3.18 -9.16 4.95
N VAL A 65 -3.70 -7.93 4.87
CA VAL A 65 -3.24 -6.84 5.75
C VAL A 65 -3.46 -7.16 7.22
N VAL A 66 -4.62 -7.69 7.60
CA VAL A 66 -4.89 -8.10 9.00
C VAL A 66 -4.06 -9.29 9.42
N TYR A 67 -3.94 -10.30 8.55
CA TYR A 67 -3.19 -11.50 8.87
C TYR A 67 -1.71 -11.18 9.13
N TYR A 68 -1.08 -10.42 8.24
CA TYR A 68 0.34 -10.08 8.35
C TYR A 68 0.65 -8.97 9.36
N SER A 69 -0.36 -8.25 9.84
CA SER A 69 -0.24 -7.36 11.00
C SER A 69 -0.38 -8.08 12.34
N GLN A 70 -0.52 -9.41 12.34
CA GLN A 70 -0.77 -10.22 13.54
C GLN A 70 -2.07 -9.80 14.25
N PHE A 71 -3.11 -9.50 13.48
CA PHE A 71 -4.43 -9.09 13.96
C PHE A 71 -4.39 -7.84 14.86
N GLN A 72 -3.36 -6.99 14.72
CA GLN A 72 -3.25 -5.72 15.46
C GLN A 72 -4.01 -4.56 14.82
N TYR A 73 -4.54 -4.76 13.59
CA TYR A 73 -5.25 -3.73 12.84
C TYR A 73 -6.75 -3.93 12.88
N GLU A 74 -7.47 -2.82 13.00
CA GLU A 74 -8.91 -2.75 12.81
C GLU A 74 -9.18 -2.38 11.34
N LEU A 75 -9.80 -3.28 10.58
CA LEU A 75 -10.19 -2.95 9.20
C LEU A 75 -11.38 -2.00 9.18
N VAL A 76 -11.27 -0.98 8.34
CA VAL A 76 -12.39 -0.09 8.02
C VAL A 76 -12.75 -0.20 6.55
N GLY A 77 -14.04 -0.13 6.23
CA GLY A 77 -14.54 -0.24 4.86
C GLY A 77 -14.40 1.04 4.01
N ARG A 78 -14.04 2.17 4.63
CA ARG A 78 -13.85 3.46 3.95
C ARG A 78 -12.55 4.08 4.40
N SER A 79 -11.74 4.53 3.45
CA SER A 79 -10.42 5.12 3.76
C SER A 79 -10.50 6.42 4.59
N ARG A 80 -11.62 7.15 4.50
CA ARG A 80 -11.86 8.35 5.32
C ARG A 80 -11.99 8.06 6.82
N ASP A 81 -12.36 6.83 7.16
CA ASP A 81 -12.49 6.37 8.55
C ASP A 81 -11.17 5.76 9.06
N ALA A 82 -10.13 5.70 8.22
CA ALA A 82 -8.86 5.05 8.50
C ALA A 82 -7.83 6.02 9.10
N ASP A 83 -6.88 5.46 9.83
CA ASP A 83 -5.63 6.13 10.21
C ASP A 83 -4.52 5.89 9.19
N VAL A 84 -4.53 4.71 8.56
CA VAL A 84 -3.56 4.29 7.53
C VAL A 84 -4.28 3.71 6.33
N ILE A 85 -3.81 4.08 5.14
CA ILE A 85 -4.31 3.59 3.86
C ILE A 85 -3.18 2.81 3.18
N ILE A 86 -3.46 1.57 2.78
CA ILE A 86 -2.53 0.69 2.05
C ILE A 86 -3.15 0.34 0.70
N CYS A 87 -2.46 0.69 -0.37
CA CYS A 87 -2.99 0.51 -1.72
C CYS A 87 -1.90 0.14 -2.72
N ASP A 88 -2.24 -0.71 -3.68
CA ASP A 88 -1.45 -0.84 -4.91
C ASP A 88 -1.55 0.44 -5.76
N THR A 89 -0.64 0.57 -6.73
CA THR A 89 -0.59 1.75 -7.59
C THR A 89 -1.74 1.85 -8.59
N PHE A 90 -2.36 0.73 -8.97
CA PHE A 90 -3.46 0.74 -9.94
C PHE A 90 -4.73 1.31 -9.33
N ASN A 91 -5.12 0.84 -8.14
CA ASN A 91 -6.25 1.36 -7.36
C ASN A 91 -6.05 2.83 -6.99
N GLU A 92 -4.83 3.27 -6.68
CA GLU A 92 -4.52 4.69 -6.50
C GLU A 92 -4.79 5.53 -7.76
N GLN A 93 -4.42 5.01 -8.94
CA GLN A 93 -4.68 5.69 -10.22
C GLN A 93 -6.17 5.72 -10.54
N LEU A 94 -6.85 4.58 -10.42
CA LEU A 94 -8.29 4.45 -10.68
C LEU A 94 -9.08 5.44 -9.84
N ARG A 95 -8.76 5.58 -8.55
CA ARG A 95 -9.44 6.49 -7.62
C ARG A 95 -9.27 7.96 -7.95
N LYS A 96 -8.11 8.37 -8.49
CA LYS A 96 -7.92 9.74 -9.00
C LYS A 96 -8.85 10.06 -10.16
N GLN A 97 -9.34 9.04 -10.86
CA GLN A 97 -10.23 9.19 -12.02
C GLN A 97 -11.71 9.09 -11.66
N THR A 98 -12.08 8.45 -10.54
CA THR A 98 -13.47 8.06 -10.25
C THR A 98 -14.25 8.91 -9.23
N ASP A 99 -13.66 9.98 -8.65
CA ASP A 99 -14.29 10.84 -7.62
C ASP A 99 -15.09 10.07 -6.54
N ASP A 100 -14.54 8.92 -6.13
CA ASP A 100 -15.20 8.03 -5.18
C ASP A 100 -15.22 8.64 -3.78
N ALA A 101 -16.42 8.99 -3.30
CA ALA A 101 -16.62 9.54 -1.96
C ALA A 101 -16.12 8.60 -0.84
N ALA A 102 -16.04 7.28 -1.03
CA ALA A 102 -15.46 6.39 -0.03
C ALA A 102 -13.94 6.62 0.16
N TYR A 103 -13.29 7.36 -0.75
CA TYR A 103 -11.85 7.60 -0.75
C TYR A 103 -11.42 8.96 -0.20
N GLN A 104 -10.47 8.95 0.75
CA GLN A 104 -9.78 10.13 1.27
C GLN A 104 -8.35 10.15 0.73
N ASN A 105 -8.08 11.09 -0.18
CA ASN A 105 -6.76 11.27 -0.80
C ASN A 105 -5.88 12.32 -0.09
N THR A 106 -6.40 12.96 0.98
CA THR A 106 -5.71 14.05 1.69
C THR A 106 -4.57 13.56 2.58
N PHE A 107 -4.51 12.27 2.87
CA PHE A 107 -3.40 11.72 3.65
C PHE A 107 -2.11 11.73 2.83
N PRO A 108 -1.00 12.29 3.37
CA PRO A 108 0.28 12.27 2.69
C PRO A 108 0.77 10.83 2.52
N ILE A 109 1.45 10.58 1.39
CA ILE A 109 2.20 9.34 1.18
C ILE A 109 3.43 9.42 2.09
N VAL A 110 3.56 8.45 2.99
CA VAL A 110 4.73 8.34 3.88
C VAL A 110 5.74 7.33 3.34
N TYR A 111 5.30 6.34 2.57
CA TYR A 111 6.20 5.34 2.00
C TYR A 111 5.65 4.72 0.72
N GLU A 112 6.56 4.32 -0.15
CA GLU A 112 6.28 3.60 -1.39
C GLU A 112 7.12 2.33 -1.42
N ILE A 113 6.48 1.18 -1.58
CA ILE A 113 7.18 -0.06 -1.89
C ILE A 113 7.50 -0.02 -3.38
N LYS A 114 8.79 -0.08 -3.70
CA LYS A 114 9.28 -0.01 -5.08
C LYS A 114 10.00 -1.27 -5.49
N ARG A 115 9.89 -1.63 -6.76
CA ARG A 115 10.79 -2.56 -7.45
C ARG A 115 11.28 -1.91 -8.73
N GLU A 116 12.58 -2.00 -9.00
CA GLU A 116 13.22 -1.30 -10.13
C GLU A 116 12.83 0.18 -10.23
N ASN A 117 12.87 0.89 -9.08
CA ASN A 117 12.44 2.30 -8.92
C ASN A 117 10.98 2.60 -9.29
N THR A 118 10.17 1.58 -9.54
CA THR A 118 8.76 1.69 -9.87
C THR A 118 7.93 1.40 -8.61
N PRO A 119 7.08 2.34 -8.15
CA PRO A 119 6.18 2.06 -7.04
C PRO A 119 5.18 0.98 -7.46
N ILE A 120 4.99 0.00 -6.59
CA ILE A 120 3.97 -1.05 -6.73
C ILE A 120 2.89 -0.91 -5.65
N HIS A 121 3.25 -0.35 -4.51
CA HIS A 121 2.36 -0.11 -3.38
C HIS A 121 2.69 1.22 -2.70
N VAL A 122 1.67 1.87 -2.15
CA VAL A 122 1.79 3.11 -1.38
C VAL A 122 1.15 2.97 -0.01
N ILE A 123 1.73 3.68 0.95
CA ILE A 123 1.22 3.78 2.32
C ILE A 123 0.98 5.25 2.60
N ARG A 124 -0.26 5.60 2.95
CA ARG A 124 -0.64 6.94 3.40
C ARG A 124 -1.06 6.90 4.85
N VAL A 125 -0.79 7.97 5.57
CA VAL A 125 -1.07 8.06 7.01
C VAL A 125 -1.77 9.37 7.32
N SER A 126 -2.72 9.32 8.25
CA SER A 126 -3.41 10.51 8.74
C SER A 126 -2.41 11.51 9.32
N GLN A 127 -2.70 12.80 9.17
CA GLN A 127 -1.80 13.86 9.64
C GLN A 127 -1.50 13.78 11.16
N ARG A 128 -2.44 13.20 11.93
CA ARG A 128 -2.29 12.91 13.36
C ARG A 128 -1.16 11.93 13.68
N LEU A 129 -0.97 10.91 12.84
CA LEU A 129 0.02 9.85 13.07
C LEU A 129 1.31 10.04 12.28
N TYR A 130 1.42 11.10 11.47
CA TYR A 130 2.57 11.36 10.60
C TYR A 130 3.92 11.29 11.35
N GLY A 131 4.00 11.83 12.57
CA GLY A 131 5.22 11.82 13.37
C GLY A 131 5.71 10.43 13.82
N GLN A 132 4.88 9.39 13.70
CA GLN A 132 5.22 8.00 14.03
C GLN A 132 5.77 7.23 12.81
N PHE A 133 5.73 7.83 11.62
CA PHE A 133 6.12 7.20 10.35
C PHE A 133 7.27 7.98 9.70
N ASN A 134 8.43 7.99 10.36
CA ASN A 134 9.66 8.55 9.81
C ASN A 134 10.41 7.46 9.04
N TYR A 135 10.59 7.66 7.74
CA TYR A 135 11.33 6.78 6.85
C TYR A 135 12.59 7.44 6.32
#